data_AF-A0A5K7Z2G2-F1
#
_entry.id   AF-A0A5K7Z2G2-F1
#
_cell.length_a   1.000
_cell.length_b   1.000
_cell.length_c   1.000
_cell.angle_alpha   90.00
_cell.angle_beta   90.00
_cell.angle_gamma   90.00
#
_symmetry.space_group_name_H-M   'P 1'
#
loop_
_entity.id
_entity.type
_entity.pdbx_description
1 polymer ?
#
loop_
_entity_poly.entity_id
_entity_poly.type
_entity_poly.pdbx_seq_one_letter_code
_entity_poly.pdbx_strand_id
1 'polypeptide(L)'
;MKKGEFKSFAVEDSSRNLLSLACDLSGGIDYSSPDEAWVASPIQCLYKAFEHKPKIIVISFIRTSIQERETLVELSAALKRNSHTNQSIVLALLVTKHRKLAKDLKRAKVDYVRCIGDAKLDSNLVREIIHDLGPADSLDRVLETLCPFLNYSKIDSQREMMVCGAYLDRMVLGGRRLHELCETEDHPYCEYYQHPRRKL
;
A
#
# COMPACT_ATOMS: atom_id res chain seq x y z
N MET A 1 -21.11 49.85 -39.15
CA MET A 1 -21.15 48.87 -38.04
C MET A 1 -20.03 47.86 -38.28
N LYS A 2 -18.98 47.88 -37.45
CA LYS A 2 -17.81 47.02 -37.60
C LYS A 2 -18.10 45.65 -36.97
N LYS A 3 -17.92 44.58 -37.76
CA LYS A 3 -18.03 43.17 -37.33
C LYS A 3 -16.95 42.89 -36.28
N GLY A 4 -17.36 42.34 -35.14
CA GLY A 4 -16.50 41.98 -34.03
C GLY A 4 -15.58 40.81 -34.35
N GLU A 5 -14.35 40.93 -33.88
CA GLU A 5 -13.36 39.86 -33.80
C GLU A 5 -13.81 38.83 -32.77
N PHE A 6 -14.06 37.60 -33.21
CA PHE A 6 -14.09 36.44 -32.32
C PHE A 6 -12.65 36.00 -32.08
N LYS A 7 -12.09 36.39 -30.93
CA LYS A 7 -10.87 35.77 -30.41
C LYS A 7 -11.20 34.33 -30.06
N SER A 8 -10.61 33.39 -30.80
CA SER A 8 -10.58 31.98 -30.44
C SER A 8 -9.89 31.84 -29.09
N PHE A 9 -10.62 31.34 -28.09
CA PHE A 9 -10.02 30.82 -26.87
C PHE A 9 -9.04 29.73 -27.25
N ALA A 10 -7.75 29.98 -27.03
CA ALA A 10 -6.76 28.94 -26.94
C ALA A 10 -7.19 28.03 -25.78
N VAL A 11 -7.65 26.83 -26.10
CA VAL A 11 -7.69 25.73 -25.13
C VAL A 11 -6.22 25.38 -24.91
N GLU A 12 -5.62 25.97 -23.89
CA GLU A 12 -4.36 25.49 -23.35
C GLU A 12 -4.61 24.08 -22.82
N ASP A 13 -4.26 23.10 -23.65
CA ASP A 13 -4.08 21.71 -23.28
C ASP A 13 -2.93 21.63 -22.27
N SER A 14 -3.24 21.98 -21.02
CA SER A 14 -2.38 21.75 -19.87
C SER A 14 -2.54 20.30 -19.41
N SER A 15 -2.23 19.36 -20.30
CA SER A 15 -1.97 17.96 -19.96
C SER A 15 -0.69 17.87 -19.12
N ARG A 16 -0.73 18.41 -17.90
CA ARG A 16 0.31 18.18 -16.90
C ARG A 16 0.18 16.72 -16.49
N ASN A 17 1.18 15.92 -16.87
CA ASN A 17 1.27 14.54 -16.45
C ASN A 17 1.48 14.53 -14.93
N LEU A 18 0.48 14.05 -14.20
CA LEU A 18 0.55 13.90 -12.76
C LEU A 18 1.73 12.97 -12.41
N LEU A 19 2.63 13.40 -11.53
CA LEU A 19 3.76 12.55 -11.12
C LEU A 19 3.27 11.47 -10.16
N SER A 20 2.48 11.86 -9.16
CA SER A 20 1.96 10.92 -8.17
C SER A 20 0.48 11.17 -7.81
N LEU A 21 -0.23 10.09 -7.52
CA LEU A 21 -1.60 10.11 -6.97
C LEU A 21 -1.61 9.38 -5.64
N ALA A 22 -1.91 10.08 -4.55
CA ALA A 22 -2.04 9.50 -3.22
C ALA A 22 -3.51 9.22 -2.88
N CYS A 23 -3.79 7.98 -2.51
CA CYS A 23 -5.12 7.48 -2.16
C CYS A 23 -5.12 7.14 -0.66
N ASP A 24 -5.71 8.03 0.14
CA ASP A 24 -5.70 7.95 1.60
C ASP A 24 -7.12 8.16 2.17
N LEU A 25 -7.72 7.06 2.62
CA LEU A 25 -9.08 7.05 3.17
C LEU A 25 -9.17 7.71 4.55
N SER A 26 -8.02 7.93 5.22
CA SER A 26 -7.99 8.53 6.56
C SER A 26 -8.15 10.06 6.57
N GLY A 27 -8.23 10.68 5.38
CA GLY A 27 -8.45 12.12 5.23
C GLY A 27 -7.17 12.95 5.34
N GLY A 28 -6.17 12.64 4.51
CA GLY A 28 -4.93 13.40 4.40
C GLY A 28 -5.14 14.91 4.16
N ILE A 29 -4.23 15.73 4.70
CA ILE A 29 -4.30 17.19 4.60
C ILE A 29 -3.88 17.63 3.19
N ASP A 30 -4.71 18.49 2.62
CA ASP A 30 -4.64 19.01 1.26
C ASP A 30 -3.48 20.01 1.10
N TYR A 31 -2.27 19.49 0.86
CA TYR A 31 -1.18 20.25 0.26
C TYR A 31 -0.87 19.65 -1.11
N SER A 32 -1.88 19.68 -1.98
CA SER A 32 -1.77 19.28 -3.37
C SER A 32 -0.81 20.24 -4.09
N SER A 33 0.34 19.72 -4.51
CA SER A 33 1.20 20.42 -5.49
C SER A 33 0.64 20.17 -6.90
N PRO A 34 0.98 20.98 -7.92
CA PRO A 34 0.44 20.78 -9.27
C PRO A 34 0.76 19.41 -9.88
N ASP A 35 1.78 18.72 -9.38
CA ASP A 35 2.22 17.41 -9.87
C ASP A 35 1.73 16.24 -9.00
N GLU A 36 0.97 16.52 -7.94
CA GLU A 36 0.52 15.53 -6.97
C GLU A 36 -0.95 15.72 -6.59
N ALA A 37 -1.71 14.64 -6.64
CA ALA A 37 -3.12 14.68 -6.28
C ALA A 37 -3.40 13.79 -5.08
N TRP A 38 -4.28 14.25 -4.21
CA TRP A 38 -4.81 13.45 -3.10
C TRP A 38 -6.28 13.12 -3.33
N VAL A 39 -6.69 11.94 -2.89
CA VAL A 39 -8.07 11.48 -2.92
C VAL A 39 -8.37 10.64 -1.69
N ALA A 40 -9.59 10.79 -1.16
CA ALA A 40 -10.05 10.11 0.05
C ALA A 40 -11.08 9.01 -0.25
N SER A 41 -11.13 8.52 -1.49
CA SER A 41 -12.09 7.49 -1.92
C SER A 41 -11.46 6.54 -2.94
N PRO A 42 -11.69 5.21 -2.83
CA PRO A 42 -11.20 4.24 -3.81
C PRO A 42 -11.71 4.52 -5.23
N ILE A 43 -12.97 4.99 -5.35
CA ILE A 43 -13.58 5.32 -6.63
C ILE A 43 -12.91 6.54 -7.25
N GLN A 44 -12.63 7.58 -6.44
CA GLN A 44 -11.90 8.77 -6.90
C GLN A 44 -10.47 8.42 -7.31
N CYS A 45 -9.81 7.52 -6.56
CA CYS A 45 -8.49 7.01 -6.91
C CYS A 45 -8.48 6.35 -8.28
N LEU A 46 -9.42 5.44 -8.53
CA LEU A 46 -9.54 4.77 -9.82
C LEU A 46 -9.81 5.77 -10.95
N TYR A 47 -10.72 6.72 -10.74
CA TYR A 47 -11.07 7.74 -11.74
C TYR A 47 -9.88 8.64 -12.08
N LYS A 48 -9.21 9.22 -11.08
CA LYS A 48 -8.03 10.08 -11.30
C LYS A 48 -6.84 9.31 -11.89
N ALA A 49 -6.65 8.04 -11.51
CA ALA A 49 -5.63 7.19 -12.09
C ALA A 49 -5.86 6.98 -13.59
N PHE A 50 -7.13 6.77 -13.98
CA PHE A 50 -7.52 6.62 -15.38
C PHE A 50 -7.34 7.94 -16.17
N GLU A 51 -7.78 9.06 -15.61
CA GLU A 51 -7.77 10.37 -16.26
C GLU A 51 -6.35 10.91 -16.44
N HIS A 52 -5.56 10.93 -15.38
CA HIS A 52 -4.25 11.60 -15.36
C HIS A 52 -3.06 10.67 -15.58
N LYS A 53 -3.28 9.35 -15.55
CA LYS A 53 -2.24 8.31 -15.77
C LYS A 53 -0.96 8.60 -15.01
N PRO A 54 -1.02 8.73 -13.67
CA PRO A 54 0.14 9.08 -12.88
C PRO A 54 1.24 8.04 -13.03
N LYS A 55 2.50 8.47 -12.92
CA LYS A 55 3.63 7.54 -12.93
C LYS A 55 3.57 6.60 -11.73
N ILE A 56 3.20 7.13 -10.56
CA ILE A 56 3.11 6.38 -9.30
C ILE A 56 1.75 6.62 -8.63
N ILE A 57 1.11 5.55 -8.18
CA ILE A 57 -0.10 5.57 -7.38
C ILE A 57 0.27 5.04 -5.99
N VAL A 58 0.08 5.87 -4.98
CA VAL A 58 0.36 5.55 -3.58
C VAL A 58 -0.96 5.21 -2.90
N ILE A 59 -1.06 4.04 -2.30
CA ILE A 59 -2.26 3.58 -1.58
C ILE A 59 -1.91 3.47 -0.10
N SER A 60 -2.54 4.30 0.72
CA SER A 60 -2.36 4.30 2.17
C SER A 60 -3.25 3.26 2.83
N PHE A 61 -2.64 2.34 3.57
CA PHE A 61 -3.32 1.43 4.50
C PHE A 61 -3.16 1.90 5.96
N ILE A 62 -2.87 3.18 6.16
CA ILE A 62 -2.67 3.75 7.49
C ILE A 62 -4.05 3.95 8.13
N ARG A 63 -4.20 3.46 9.37
CA ARG A 63 -5.45 3.55 10.15
C ARG A 63 -6.69 2.97 9.46
N THR A 64 -6.49 2.04 8.52
CA THR A 64 -7.59 1.35 7.84
C THR A 64 -8.07 0.15 8.64
N SER A 65 -9.39 0.04 8.79
CA SER A 65 -10.07 -1.16 9.29
C SER A 65 -9.80 -2.38 8.43
N ILE A 66 -10.05 -3.57 8.96
CA ILE A 66 -9.83 -4.83 8.22
C ILE A 66 -10.66 -4.85 6.93
N GLN A 67 -11.89 -4.32 6.95
CA GLN A 67 -12.74 -4.25 5.77
C GLN A 67 -12.20 -3.26 4.72
N GLU A 68 -11.72 -2.09 5.15
CA GLU A 68 -11.11 -1.12 4.25
C GLU A 68 -9.84 -1.66 3.60
N ARG A 69 -9.04 -2.46 4.32
CA ARG A 69 -7.86 -3.14 3.73
C ARG A 69 -8.26 -4.03 2.55
N GLU A 70 -9.34 -4.80 2.67
CA GLU A 70 -9.84 -5.66 1.59
C GLU A 70 -10.24 -4.81 0.37
N THR A 71 -10.98 -3.72 0.58
CA THR A 71 -11.35 -2.75 -0.47
C THR A 71 -10.12 -2.15 -1.16
N LEU A 72 -9.07 -1.81 -0.42
CA LEU A 72 -7.84 -1.24 -0.99
C LEU A 72 -6.99 -2.27 -1.75
N VAL A 73 -7.02 -3.53 -1.33
CA VAL A 73 -6.43 -4.64 -2.11
C VAL A 73 -7.19 -4.83 -3.42
N GLU A 74 -8.52 -4.76 -3.40
CA GLU A 74 -9.35 -4.82 -4.61
C GLU A 74 -9.08 -3.65 -5.56
N LEU A 75 -8.97 -2.43 -5.03
CA LEU A 75 -8.56 -1.25 -5.79
C LEU A 75 -7.20 -1.47 -6.45
N SER A 76 -6.22 -1.96 -5.69
CA SER A 76 -4.88 -2.27 -6.21
C SER A 76 -4.95 -3.26 -7.39
N ALA A 77 -5.74 -4.32 -7.24
CA ALA A 77 -5.94 -5.30 -8.29
C ALA A 77 -6.65 -4.71 -9.52
N ALA A 78 -7.64 -3.83 -9.32
CA ALA A 78 -8.34 -3.14 -10.40
C ALA A 78 -7.39 -2.23 -11.20
N LEU A 79 -6.54 -1.46 -10.50
CA LEU A 79 -5.53 -0.61 -11.14
C LEU A 79 -4.55 -1.42 -11.99
N LYS A 80 -4.08 -2.57 -11.50
CA LYS A 80 -3.11 -3.40 -12.24
C LYS A 80 -3.74 -4.25 -13.33
N ARG A 81 -5.06 -4.49 -13.31
CA ARG A 81 -5.78 -5.23 -14.37
C ARG A 81 -6.24 -4.33 -15.52
N ASN A 82 -6.46 -3.04 -15.26
CA ASN A 82 -6.95 -2.10 -16.26
C ASN A 82 -5.80 -1.67 -17.20
N SER A 83 -6.02 -1.77 -18.52
CA SER A 83 -5.04 -1.44 -19.55
C SER A 83 -4.58 0.02 -19.55
N HIS A 84 -5.33 0.93 -18.92
CA HIS A 84 -5.00 2.35 -18.85
C HIS A 84 -4.14 2.72 -17.63
N THR A 85 -4.11 1.87 -16.60
CA THR A 85 -3.41 2.13 -15.33
C THR A 85 -2.41 1.04 -14.96
N ASN A 86 -2.34 -0.08 -15.70
CA ASN A 86 -1.45 -1.20 -15.39
C ASN A 86 0.04 -0.87 -15.49
N GLN A 87 0.40 0.18 -16.24
CA GLN A 87 1.76 0.69 -16.37
C GLN A 87 2.18 1.60 -15.21
N SER A 88 1.22 2.15 -14.45
CA SER A 88 1.53 2.92 -13.25
C SER A 88 2.14 2.01 -12.18
N ILE A 89 3.15 2.52 -11.49
CA ILE A 89 3.72 1.88 -10.31
C ILE A 89 2.72 2.04 -9.17
N VAL A 90 2.33 0.95 -8.52
CA VAL A 90 1.48 0.96 -7.33
C VAL A 90 2.36 0.70 -6.11
N LEU A 91 2.37 1.66 -5.18
CA LEU A 91 3.06 1.61 -3.91
C LEU A 91 2.03 1.51 -2.78
N ALA A 92 2.11 0.47 -1.96
CA ALA A 92 1.32 0.35 -0.73
C ALA A 92 2.10 0.87 0.48
N LEU A 93 1.49 1.75 1.28
CA LEU A 93 2.05 2.23 2.53
C LEU A 93 1.37 1.55 3.72
N LEU A 94 2.15 0.88 4.55
CA LEU A 94 1.69 0.16 5.73
C LEU A 94 2.24 0.78 7.01
N VAL A 95 1.53 0.60 8.12
CA VAL A 95 2.03 0.98 9.46
C VAL A 95 3.15 0.02 9.88
N THR A 96 2.88 -1.28 9.81
CA THR A 96 3.83 -2.34 10.18
C THR A 96 3.90 -3.40 9.08
N LYS A 97 4.93 -4.26 9.14
CA LYS A 97 5.00 -5.41 8.24
C LYS A 97 3.82 -6.34 8.52
N HIS A 98 3.15 -6.77 7.46
CA HIS A 98 1.97 -7.63 7.59
C HIS A 98 1.98 -8.73 6.53
N ARG A 99 2.32 -9.97 6.91
CA ARG A 99 2.55 -11.06 5.94
C ARG A 99 1.33 -11.38 5.08
N LYS A 100 0.15 -11.53 5.69
CA LYS A 100 -1.09 -11.82 4.96
C LYS A 100 -1.40 -10.73 3.94
N LEU A 101 -1.41 -9.46 4.37
CA LEU A 101 -1.60 -8.31 3.50
C LEU A 101 -0.55 -8.22 2.39
N ALA A 102 0.74 -8.44 2.69
CA ALA A 102 1.79 -8.48 1.67
C ALA A 102 1.55 -9.58 0.62
N LYS A 103 1.08 -10.77 1.01
CA LYS A 103 0.67 -11.82 0.06
C LYS A 103 -0.51 -11.39 -0.81
N ASP A 104 -1.50 -10.74 -0.19
CA ASP A 104 -2.70 -10.27 -0.89
C ASP A 104 -2.34 -9.15 -1.90
N LEU A 105 -1.47 -8.21 -1.52
CA LEU A 105 -0.92 -7.17 -2.39
C LEU A 105 -0.10 -7.76 -3.53
N LYS A 106 0.70 -8.81 -3.27
CA LYS A 106 1.46 -9.52 -4.31
C LYS A 106 0.53 -10.18 -5.32
N ARG A 107 -0.54 -10.82 -4.86
CA ARG A 107 -1.59 -11.38 -5.74
C ARG A 107 -2.31 -10.30 -6.53
N ALA A 108 -2.47 -9.11 -5.96
CA ALA A 108 -2.98 -7.92 -6.64
C ALA A 108 -1.98 -7.27 -7.61
N LYS A 109 -0.75 -7.78 -7.72
CA LYS A 109 0.34 -7.27 -8.56
C LYS A 109 0.79 -5.85 -8.21
N VAL A 110 0.67 -5.47 -6.94
CA VAL A 110 1.29 -4.23 -6.42
C VAL A 110 2.80 -4.32 -6.61
N ASP A 111 3.44 -3.20 -6.95
CA ASP A 111 4.86 -3.18 -7.32
C ASP A 111 5.77 -3.08 -6.08
N TYR A 112 5.40 -2.21 -5.13
CA TYR A 112 6.18 -1.96 -3.91
C TYR A 112 5.32 -1.86 -2.66
N VAL A 113 5.93 -2.14 -1.51
CA VAL A 113 5.35 -1.91 -0.18
C VAL A 113 6.39 -1.25 0.74
N ARG A 114 5.99 -0.19 1.44
CA ARG A 114 6.83 0.50 2.43
C ARG A 114 6.13 0.51 3.78
N CYS A 115 6.85 0.15 4.85
CA CYS A 115 6.37 0.35 6.21
C CYS A 115 6.86 1.70 6.71
N ILE A 116 5.95 2.56 7.17
CA ILE A 116 6.28 3.92 7.60
C ILE A 116 6.02 4.17 9.10
N GLY A 117 5.60 3.13 9.84
CA GLY A 117 5.20 3.27 11.23
C GLY A 117 3.94 4.11 11.39
N ASP A 118 3.84 4.79 12.54
CA ASP A 118 2.74 5.72 12.85
C ASP A 118 2.95 7.13 12.27
N ALA A 119 3.86 7.28 11.30
CA ALA A 119 4.13 8.56 10.66
C ALA A 119 2.85 9.11 10.00
N LYS A 120 2.63 10.42 10.17
CA LYS A 120 1.55 11.11 9.47
C LYS A 120 1.92 11.23 8.00
N LEU A 121 1.00 10.83 7.12
CA LEU A 121 1.21 10.95 5.69
C LEU A 121 1.04 12.40 5.24
N ASP A 122 2.07 12.95 4.59
CA ASP A 122 2.05 14.24 3.92
C ASP A 122 2.84 14.18 2.61
N SER A 123 2.75 15.25 1.81
CA SER A 123 3.38 15.30 0.48
C SER A 123 4.91 15.18 0.54
N ASN A 124 5.57 15.67 1.58
CA ASN A 124 7.03 15.58 1.70
C ASN A 124 7.46 14.13 1.98
N LEU A 125 6.80 13.48 2.94
CA LEU A 125 7.07 12.08 3.25
C LEU A 125 6.81 11.18 2.05
N VAL A 126 5.73 11.41 1.30
CA VAL A 126 5.43 10.63 0.08
C VAL A 126 6.54 10.80 -0.96
N ARG A 127 7.05 12.02 -1.17
CA ARG A 127 8.16 12.28 -2.10
C ARG A 127 9.45 11.59 -1.68
N GLU A 128 9.80 11.69 -0.40
CA GLU A 128 10.98 11.03 0.16
C GLU A 128 10.89 9.51 -0.04
N ILE A 129 9.74 8.91 0.28
CA ILE A 129 9.52 7.48 0.07
C ILE A 129 9.67 7.12 -1.40
N ILE A 130 9.04 7.88 -2.31
CA ILE A 130 9.12 7.65 -3.76
C ILE A 130 10.57 7.73 -4.26
N HIS A 131 11.33 8.73 -3.81
CA HIS A 131 12.73 8.92 -4.18
C HIS A 131 13.60 7.76 -3.69
N ASP A 132 13.31 7.25 -2.49
CA ASP A 132 14.07 6.20 -1.83
C ASP A 132 13.52 4.78 -2.07
N LEU A 133 12.63 4.62 -3.07
CA LEU A 133 12.13 3.30 -3.46
C LEU A 133 13.26 2.46 -4.02
N GLY A 134 13.39 1.23 -3.51
CA GLY A 134 14.40 0.31 -3.99
C GLY A 134 13.96 -1.15 -3.95
N PRO A 135 14.87 -2.08 -4.32
CA PRO A 135 14.59 -3.52 -4.32
C PRO A 135 14.14 -4.07 -2.97
N ALA A 136 14.55 -3.41 -1.87
CA ALA A 136 14.14 -3.76 -0.51
C ALA A 136 12.62 -3.62 -0.28
N ASP A 137 11.95 -2.75 -1.03
CA ASP A 137 10.52 -2.49 -0.95
C ASP A 137 9.69 -3.43 -1.83
N SER A 138 10.34 -4.30 -2.61
CA SER A 138 9.64 -5.30 -3.40
C SER A 138 8.90 -6.28 -2.48
N LEU A 139 7.70 -6.69 -2.89
CA LEU A 139 6.89 -7.63 -2.10
C LEU A 139 7.59 -8.98 -1.91
N ASP A 140 8.41 -9.41 -2.88
CA ASP A 140 9.21 -10.62 -2.76
C ASP A 140 10.21 -10.50 -1.61
N ARG A 141 11.01 -9.43 -1.60
CA ARG A 141 11.98 -9.21 -0.54
C ARG A 141 11.31 -9.08 0.82
N VAL A 142 10.21 -8.35 0.91
CA VAL A 142 9.46 -8.21 2.17
C VAL A 142 8.95 -9.57 2.65
N LEU A 143 8.39 -10.41 1.76
CA LEU A 143 7.89 -11.73 2.12
C LEU A 143 8.99 -12.74 2.51
N GLU A 144 10.21 -12.59 1.98
CA GLU A 144 11.39 -13.36 2.39
C GLU A 144 11.81 -13.04 3.84
N THR A 145 11.76 -11.76 4.23
CA THR A 145 12.10 -11.32 5.60
C THR A 145 11.03 -11.66 6.64
N LEU A 146 9.84 -12.13 6.21
CA LEU A 146 8.74 -12.44 7.11
C LEU A 146 8.61 -13.94 7.33
N CYS A 147 8.53 -14.36 8.59
CA CYS A 147 8.31 -15.75 8.97
C CYS A 147 7.08 -16.33 8.26
N PRO A 148 7.18 -17.50 7.58
CA PRO A 148 6.08 -18.11 6.86
C PRO A 148 4.90 -18.50 7.74
N PHE A 149 5.15 -18.72 9.02
CA PHE A 149 4.16 -19.09 10.03
C PHE A 149 3.55 -17.89 10.76
N LEU A 150 3.86 -16.65 10.38
CA LEU A 150 3.21 -15.47 10.95
C LEU A 150 1.76 -15.38 10.46
N ASN A 151 0.82 -15.64 11.37
CA ASN A 151 -0.62 -15.62 11.14
C ASN A 151 -1.31 -14.52 11.95
N TYR A 152 -2.55 -14.24 11.59
CA TYR A 152 -3.37 -13.16 12.15
C TYR A 152 -4.75 -13.70 12.49
N SER A 153 -5.18 -13.53 13.74
CA SER A 153 -6.52 -13.86 14.20
C SER A 153 -7.30 -12.59 14.46
N LYS A 154 -8.46 -12.43 13.84
CA LYS A 154 -9.33 -11.26 14.02
C LYS A 154 -9.85 -11.20 15.46
N ILE A 155 -9.72 -10.04 16.10
CA ILE A 155 -10.33 -9.74 17.41
C ILE A 155 -11.65 -9.03 17.19
N ASP A 156 -11.65 -7.98 16.36
CA ASP A 156 -12.82 -7.21 15.95
C ASP A 156 -12.62 -6.62 14.54
N SER A 157 -13.41 -5.63 14.12
CA SER A 157 -13.28 -5.01 12.78
C SER A 157 -11.99 -4.21 12.57
N GLN A 158 -11.28 -3.86 13.63
CA GLN A 158 -10.10 -2.98 13.62
C GLN A 158 -8.82 -3.70 14.04
N ARG A 159 -8.96 -4.71 14.91
CA ARG A 159 -7.84 -5.34 15.60
C ARG A 159 -7.66 -6.78 15.20
N GLU A 160 -6.39 -7.15 15.01
CA GLU A 160 -5.94 -8.52 14.79
C GLU A 160 -4.87 -8.86 15.82
N MET A 161 -4.85 -10.13 16.21
CA MET A 161 -3.83 -10.71 17.06
C MET A 161 -2.84 -11.47 16.19
N MET A 162 -1.55 -11.20 16.38
CA MET A 162 -0.49 -11.94 15.69
C MET A 162 -0.24 -13.25 16.43
N VAL A 163 -0.29 -14.37 15.70
CA VAL A 163 -0.18 -15.71 16.25
C VAL A 163 0.81 -16.56 15.44
N CYS A 164 1.44 -17.51 16.10
CA CYS A 164 2.38 -18.44 15.46
C CYS A 164 1.66 -19.67 14.89
N GLY A 165 1.59 -19.77 13.57
CA GLY A 165 1.03 -20.92 12.86
C GLY A 165 1.81 -22.21 13.07
N ALA A 166 3.13 -22.13 13.28
CA ALA A 166 3.96 -23.28 13.65
C ALA A 166 3.59 -23.83 15.03
N TYR A 167 2.88 -23.05 15.85
CA TYR A 167 2.32 -23.46 17.13
C TYR A 167 0.79 -23.58 17.08
N LEU A 168 0.24 -23.97 15.92
CA LEU A 168 -1.19 -24.21 15.70
C LEU A 168 -2.06 -22.98 16.04
N ASP A 169 -1.55 -21.78 15.83
CA ASP A 169 -2.21 -20.50 16.13
C ASP A 169 -2.55 -20.31 17.62
N ARG A 170 -1.96 -21.11 18.53
CA ARG A 170 -2.20 -21.03 19.98
C ARG A 170 -1.24 -20.09 20.72
N MET A 171 -0.11 -19.74 20.09
CA MET A 171 0.87 -18.84 20.68
C MET A 171 0.68 -17.43 20.12
N VAL A 172 0.31 -16.52 21.00
CA VAL A 172 0.28 -15.08 20.72
C VAL A 172 1.71 -14.55 20.64
N LEU A 173 2.02 -13.86 19.55
CA LEU A 173 3.31 -13.23 19.34
C LEU A 173 3.26 -11.80 19.90
N GLY A 174 3.88 -11.58 21.05
CA GLY A 174 4.11 -10.23 21.57
C GLY A 174 5.10 -9.45 20.70
N GLY A 175 5.06 -8.12 20.77
CA GLY A 175 5.87 -7.23 19.91
C GLY A 175 7.37 -7.56 19.88
N ARG A 176 7.95 -7.92 21.04
CA ARG A 176 9.36 -8.34 21.14
C ARG A 176 9.69 -9.56 20.28
N ARG A 177 8.98 -10.67 20.47
CA ARG A 177 9.19 -11.91 19.68
C ARG A 177 8.89 -11.70 18.20
N LEU A 178 7.92 -10.84 17.90
CA LEU A 178 7.58 -10.47 16.52
C LEU A 178 8.78 -9.82 15.83
N HIS A 179 9.34 -8.77 16.44
CA HIS A 179 10.43 -7.99 15.85
C HIS A 179 11.78 -8.68 15.91
N GLU A 180 12.03 -9.55 16.90
CA GLU A 180 13.31 -10.27 17.02
C GLU A 180 13.37 -11.51 16.10
N LEU A 181 12.23 -12.18 15.87
CA LEU A 181 12.21 -13.48 15.20
C LEU A 181 11.32 -13.56 13.97
N CYS A 182 10.15 -12.90 13.96
CA CYS A 182 9.16 -13.13 12.91
C CYS A 182 9.23 -12.13 11.75
N GLU A 183 9.84 -10.97 11.98
CA GLU A 183 9.93 -9.86 11.03
C GLU A 183 11.35 -9.58 10.52
N THR A 184 12.25 -10.54 10.72
CA THR A 184 13.68 -10.49 10.39
C THR A 184 14.07 -11.67 9.50
N GLU A 185 15.21 -11.56 8.83
CA GLU A 185 15.81 -12.65 8.05
C GLU A 185 16.23 -13.85 8.90
N ASP A 186 16.21 -13.72 10.23
CA ASP A 186 16.60 -14.74 11.20
C ASP A 186 15.46 -15.70 11.58
N HIS A 187 14.25 -15.52 11.04
CA HIS A 187 13.13 -16.44 11.27
C HIS A 187 13.44 -17.93 11.02
N PRO A 188 14.34 -18.34 10.11
CA PRO A 188 14.72 -19.75 9.93
C PRO A 188 15.44 -20.36 11.15
N TYR A 189 16.00 -19.55 12.03
CA TYR A 189 16.66 -20.00 13.26
C TYR A 189 15.70 -20.14 14.46
N CYS A 190 14.43 -19.76 14.30
CA CYS A 190 13.42 -19.91 15.34
C CYS A 190 13.11 -21.38 15.62
N GLU A 191 13.06 -21.78 16.90
CA GLU A 191 12.76 -23.16 17.32
C GLU A 191 11.42 -23.67 16.73
N TYR A 192 10.41 -22.80 16.66
CA TYR A 192 9.09 -23.16 16.12
C TYR A 192 9.12 -23.29 14.60
N TYR A 193 9.96 -22.52 13.91
CA TYR A 193 10.13 -22.64 12.47
C TYR A 193 10.75 -23.99 12.11
N GLN A 194 11.78 -24.40 12.85
CA GLN A 194 12.49 -25.66 12.62
C GLN A 194 11.65 -26.89 13.01
N HIS A 195 10.77 -26.74 14.01
CA HIS A 195 9.96 -27.83 14.53
C HIS A 195 8.47 -27.46 14.64
N PRO A 196 7.77 -27.23 13.51
CA PRO A 196 6.37 -26.85 13.53
C PRO A 196 5.50 -28.01 14.03
N ARG A 197 4.52 -27.69 14.88
CA ARG A 197 3.54 -28.65 15.38
C ARG A 197 2.62 -29.09 14.24
N ARG A 198 2.29 -30.38 14.23
CA ARG A 198 1.33 -30.96 13.27
C ARG A 198 -0.05 -30.98 13.89
N LYS A 199 -1.08 -30.69 13.08
CA LYS A 199 -2.47 -30.98 13.47
C LYS A 199 -2.62 -32.50 13.48
N LEU A 200 -3.06 -33.04 14.62
CA LEU A 200 -3.50 -34.42 14.76
C LEU A 200 -4.86 -34.60 14.08
#